data_AF-A0A7Z9Q7X3-F1
#
_entry.id   AF-A0A7Z9Q7X3-F1
#
_cell.length_a   1.000
_cell.length_b   1.000
_cell.length_c   1.000
_cell.angle_alpha   90.00
_cell.angle_beta   90.00
_cell.angle_gamma   90.00
#
_symmetry.space_group_name_H-M   'P 1'
#
loop_
_entity.id
_entity.type
_entity.pdbx_description
1 polymer ?
#
loop_
_entity_poly.entity_id
_entity_poly.type
_entity_poly.pdbx_seq_one_letter_code
_entity_poly.pdbx_strand_id
1 'polypeptide(L)' 'MKYDWKTTDLSQEDKALCSWAEKLTLTPGEMDESDVRKLEATGFSQNAISDAAQVIGYFNYIN' A
#
# COMPACT_ATOMS: atom_id res chain seq x y z
N MET A 1 -21.68 -1.16 7.35
CA MET A 1 -21.26 -2.22 6.41
C MET A 1 -19.76 -2.02 6.17
N LYS A 2 -18.91 -3.00 6.45
CA LYS A 2 -17.46 -2.89 6.15
C LYS A 2 -17.27 -3.39 4.72
N TYR A 3 -16.83 -2.52 3.81
CA TYR A 3 -16.50 -2.90 2.44
C TYR A 3 -15.06 -3.45 2.42
N ASP A 4 -14.90 -4.69 1.98
CA ASP A 4 -13.59 -5.33 1.87
C ASP A 4 -13.05 -5.16 0.45
N TRP A 5 -11.95 -4.42 0.33
CA TRP A 5 -11.27 -4.17 -0.94
C TRP A 5 -10.77 -5.45 -1.61
N LYS A 6 -10.59 -6.55 -0.85
CA LYS A 6 -10.21 -7.86 -1.37
C LYS A 6 -11.31 -8.50 -2.22
N THR A 7 -12.56 -8.05 -2.05
CA THR A 7 -13.74 -8.57 -2.75
C THR A 7 -14.18 -7.72 -3.94
N THR A 8 -13.54 -6.57 -4.16
CA THR A 8 -13.85 -5.64 -5.26
C THR A 8 -13.04 -5.93 -6.52
N ASP A 9 -13.59 -5.58 -7.68
CA ASP A 9 -12.92 -5.69 -8.97
C ASP A 9 -11.91 -4.54 -9.17
N LEU A 10 -10.81 -4.64 -8.44
CA LEU A 10 -9.67 -3.73 -8.52
C LEU A 10 -8.63 -4.25 -9.51
N SER A 11 -7.94 -3.30 -10.13
CA SER A 11 -6.76 -3.58 -10.95
C SER A 11 -5.66 -4.28 -10.12
N GLN A 12 -4.70 -4.91 -10.79
CA GLN A 12 -3.57 -5.54 -10.08
C GLN A 12 -2.73 -4.50 -9.34
N GLU A 13 -2.56 -3.31 -9.91
CA GLU A 13 -1.89 -2.16 -9.31
C GLU A 13 -2.58 -1.73 -8.01
N ASP A 14 -3.89 -1.52 -8.05
CA ASP A 14 -4.66 -1.10 -6.87
C ASP A 14 -4.64 -2.17 -5.77
N LYS A 15 -4.74 -3.45 -6.12
CA LYS A 15 -4.62 -4.55 -5.15
C LYS A 15 -3.25 -4.60 -4.49
N ALA A 16 -2.19 -4.34 -5.24
CA ALA A 16 -0.83 -4.29 -4.71
C ALA A 16 -0.66 -3.09 -3.75
N LEU A 17 -1.19 -1.92 -4.12
CA LEU A 17 -1.18 -0.74 -3.27
C LEU A 17 -1.97 -0.94 -1.98
N CYS A 18 -3.17 -1.53 -2.04
CA CYS A 18 -3.97 -1.84 -0.84
C CYS A 18 -3.29 -2.89 0.06
N SER A 19 -2.68 -3.92 -0.52
CA SER A 19 -1.93 -4.93 0.24
C SER A 19 -0.74 -4.30 0.97
N TRP A 20 -0.02 -3.41 0.29
CA TRP A 20 1.11 -2.69 0.84
C TRP A 20 0.69 -1.73 1.96
N ALA A 21 -0.42 -1.01 1.77
CA ALA A 21 -1.02 -0.17 2.81
C ALA A 21 -1.42 -0.97 4.05
N GLU A 22 -2.07 -2.13 3.87
CA GLU A 22 -2.42 -3.03 4.97
C GLU A 22 -1.18 -3.48 5.76
N LYS A 23 -0.10 -3.90 5.07
CA LYS A 23 1.17 -4.27 5.72
C LYS A 23 1.81 -3.09 6.45
N LEU A 24 1.91 -1.94 5.81
CA LEU A 24 2.53 -0.74 6.39
C LEU A 24 1.76 -0.24 7.62
N THR A 25 0.43 -0.41 7.66
CA THR A 25 -0.39 -0.06 8.82
C THR A 25 -0.28 -1.09 9.96
N LEU A 26 -0.28 -2.38 9.67
CA LEU A 26 -0.32 -3.42 10.71
C LEU A 26 1.07 -3.78 11.25
N THR A 27 2.08 -3.80 10.39
CA THR A 27 3.44 -4.28 10.70
C THR A 27 4.51 -3.38 10.08
N PRO A 28 4.54 -2.06 10.41
CA PRO A 28 5.51 -1.14 9.82
C PRO A 28 6.97 -1.54 10.06
N GLY A 29 7.26 -2.22 11.19
CA GLY A 29 8.60 -2.70 11.52
C GLY A 29 9.07 -3.92 10.71
N GLU A 30 8.19 -4.56 9.96
CA GLU A 30 8.48 -5.71 9.10
C GLU A 30 8.56 -5.31 7.61
N MET A 31 8.52 -4.01 7.32
CA MET A 31 8.68 -3.48 5.97
C MET A 31 10.12 -3.64 5.51
N ASP A 32 10.28 -4.08 4.26
CA ASP A 32 11.59 -4.22 3.63
C ASP A 32 11.59 -3.72 2.17
N GLU A 33 12.77 -3.72 1.56
CA GLU A 33 12.95 -3.27 0.19
C GLU A 33 12.15 -4.11 -0.84
N SER A 34 11.87 -5.39 -0.53
CA SER A 34 11.08 -6.24 -1.41
C SER A 34 9.64 -5.77 -1.55
N ASP A 35 9.09 -5.11 -0.53
CA ASP A 35 7.73 -4.56 -0.58
C ASP A 35 7.63 -3.38 -1.55
N VAL A 36 8.67 -2.53 -1.59
CA VAL A 36 8.78 -1.44 -2.57
C VAL A 36 8.96 -2.02 -3.97
N ARG A 37 9.86 -3.00 -4.14
CA ARG A 37 10.10 -3.65 -5.44
C ARG A 37 8.86 -4.33 -6.03
N LYS A 38 7.97 -4.87 -5.19
CA LYS A 38 6.68 -5.43 -5.63
C LYS A 38 5.80 -4.34 -6.25
N LEU A 39 5.76 -3.14 -5.67
CA LEU A 39 5.00 -2.02 -6.23
C LEU A 39 5.61 -1.53 -7.55
N GLU A 40 6.94 -1.41 -7.62
CA GLU A 40 7.63 -1.06 -8.87
C GLU A 40 7.32 -2.06 -9.99
N ALA A 41 7.30 -3.36 -9.68
CA ALA A 41 6.96 -4.41 -10.64
C ALA A 41 5.52 -4.35 -11.14
N THR A 42 4.61 -3.70 -10.41
CA THR A 42 3.24 -3.44 -10.87
C THR A 42 3.11 -2.17 -11.71
N GLY A 43 4.17 -1.36 -11.83
CA GLY A 43 4.17 -0.15 -12.67
C GLY A 43 4.22 1.16 -11.89
N PHE A 44 4.24 1.12 -10.56
CA PHE A 44 4.39 2.35 -9.77
C PHE A 44 5.81 2.90 -9.89
N SER A 45 5.92 4.22 -10.06
CA SER A 45 7.18 4.92 -9.94
C SER A 45 7.58 5.11 -8.48
N GLN A 46 8.88 5.27 -8.21
CA GLN A 46 9.38 5.56 -6.86
C GLN A 46 8.76 6.81 -6.24
N ASN A 47 8.44 7.83 -7.04
CA ASN A 47 7.74 9.02 -6.57
C ASN A 47 6.31 8.67 -6.11
N ALA A 48 5.57 7.90 -6.90
CA ALA A 48 4.22 7.45 -6.53
C ALA A 48 4.22 6.59 -5.26
N ILE A 49 5.24 5.74 -5.08
CA ILE A 49 5.40 4.92 -3.87
C ILE A 49 5.70 5.81 -2.65
N SER A 50 6.56 6.82 -2.81
CA SER A 50 6.83 7.80 -1.76
C SER A 50 5.57 8.58 -1.36
N ASP A 51 4.79 9.05 -2.33
CA ASP A 51 3.53 9.76 -2.09
C ASP A 51 2.54 8.86 -1.34
N ALA A 52 2.40 7.60 -1.76
CA ALA A 52 1.56 6.62 -1.08
C ALA A 52 2.01 6.38 0.37
N ALA A 53 3.32 6.26 0.61
CA ALA A 53 3.88 6.09 1.96
C ALA A 53 3.46 7.24 2.89
N GLN A 54 3.56 8.48 2.39
CA GLN A 54 3.21 9.67 3.14
C GLN A 54 1.71 9.73 3.44
N VAL A 55 0.87 9.41 2.46
CA VAL A 55 -0.60 9.38 2.63
C VAL A 55 -1.00 8.32 3.66
N ILE A 56 -0.50 7.09 3.52
CA ILE A 56 -0.78 6.00 4.47
C ILE A 56 -0.27 6.35 5.86
N GLY A 57 0.94 6.88 5.96
CA GLY A 57 1.54 7.32 7.23
C GLY A 57 0.73 8.43 7.89
N TYR A 58 0.23 9.39 7.12
CA TYR A 58 -0.63 10.45 7.63
C TYR A 58 -1.94 9.88 8.20
N PHE A 59 -2.61 8.98 7.48
CA PHE A 59 -3.82 8.33 7.98
C PHE A 59 -3.56 7.50 9.24
N ASN A 60 -2.43 6.78 9.31
CA ASN A 60 -2.05 6.05 10.52
C ASN A 60 -1.80 6.98 11.72
N TYR A 61 -1.35 8.22 11.48
CA TYR A 61 -1.10 9.20 12.54
C TYR A 61 -2.38 9.86 13.08
N ILE A 62 -3.39 10.11 12.23
CA ILE A 62 -4.62 10.83 12.63
C ILE A 62 -5.77 9.93 13.11
N ASN A 63 -5.66 8.61 12.94
CA ASN A 63 -6.67 7.62 13.37
C ASN A 63 -6.60 7.35 14.88
#